data_AF-A0A0D2LGX7-F1
#
_entry.id   AF-A0A0D2LGX7-F1
#
_cell.length_a   1.000
_cell.length_b   1.000
_cell.length_c   1.000
_cell.angle_alpha   90.00
_cell.angle_beta   90.00
_cell.angle_gamma   90.00
#
_symmetry.space_group_name_H-M   'P 1'
#
loop_
_entity.id
_entity.type
_entity.pdbx_description
1 polymer ?
#
loop_
_entity_poly.entity_id
_entity_poly.type
_entity_poly.pdbx_seq_one_letter_code
_entity_poly.pdbx_strand_id
1 'polypeptide(L)'
;MFAITPRLLGVVDAGLKWTARGVTLVQLGDTVDRGHDSLGVVELFERLAGEAVAHGSRVVALLGNHCLMNLQGDLRYVSPLELMRLGAAAAAEDAHSDAGSGSRGDAPGGGSMDGGDGEQHAAQAAPRHTRPHRGGAARSPPAAGDPEEWPHARRAAAAAAGLDEWRRRLGRGQLLGDALRGRALVAVEGEGACKSLFVHGGLLPRSLKELLRALDDWEADQREEGGSGGQERAGAAAGAEAGSQGAATGAQRQLLGVQQQQQQQQQQQQQQQQQQQQHLQQEEEAEAHKQQPQMSEQQQAPLQQQQSHAEEAQQQAEQQQQGHEEQSGTTRHLANSPQQQAGSGEPQEAAAPSWHLTPGRLRRLNSAVGQLLGSCVAGSCAFSQPGATPAERRLAQAVVGAGGPVWGRDLALGPEAQVCDAVDRLLAAAGGAARVVVGHTVQRGGRARARCRGRVVLLDTGMASEMADAPAAGWICAHSGGEGAGKGGDGGGGGGGEGDGAEQAREGRPRPRSAVLYADGRVQEV
;
A
#
# COMPACT_ATOMS: atom_id res chain seq x y z
N MET A 1 6.81 -7.26 12.61
CA MET A 1 6.31 -5.86 12.68
C MET A 1 4.83 -5.73 12.34
N PHE A 2 4.40 -5.91 11.09
CA PHE A 2 3.04 -5.56 10.65
C PHE A 2 1.87 -6.23 11.43
N ALA A 3 2.02 -7.50 11.83
CA ALA A 3 1.04 -8.22 12.64
C ALA A 3 0.92 -7.71 14.11
N ILE A 4 1.78 -6.79 14.53
CA ILE A 4 1.71 -6.15 15.86
C ILE A 4 0.59 -5.09 15.88
N THR A 5 0.35 -4.38 14.77
CA THR A 5 -0.64 -3.28 14.74
C THR A 5 -2.07 -3.73 15.05
N PRO A 6 -2.60 -4.86 14.53
CA PRO A 6 -3.92 -5.35 14.94
C PRO A 6 -4.00 -5.77 16.42
N ARG A 7 -2.92 -6.32 17.00
CA ARG A 7 -2.85 -6.64 18.44
C ARG A 7 -2.83 -5.37 19.29
N LEU A 8 -2.03 -4.38 18.88
CA LEU A 8 -1.91 -3.07 19.50
C LEU A 8 -3.25 -2.31 19.55
N LEU A 9 -4.06 -2.44 18.49
CA LEU A 9 -5.41 -1.89 18.41
C LEU A 9 -6.48 -2.73 19.15
N GLY A 10 -6.09 -3.86 19.77
CA GLY A 10 -7.00 -4.74 20.51
C GLY A 10 -8.04 -5.46 19.65
N VAL A 11 -7.84 -5.56 18.34
CA VAL A 11 -8.81 -6.18 17.40
C VAL A 11 -8.59 -7.66 17.14
N VAL A 12 -7.41 -8.18 17.51
CA VAL A 12 -7.07 -9.62 17.43
C VAL A 12 -6.43 -10.12 18.73
N ASP A 13 -6.47 -11.43 18.93
CA ASP A 13 -5.85 -12.11 20.08
C ASP A 13 -4.33 -12.38 19.89
N ALA A 14 -3.75 -13.09 20.87
CA ALA A 14 -2.35 -13.54 20.81
C ALA A 14 -2.08 -14.51 19.65
N GLY A 15 -3.09 -15.19 19.10
CA GLY A 15 -3.00 -16.06 17.92
C GLY A 15 -3.21 -15.34 16.58
N LEU A 16 -3.43 -14.02 16.58
CA LEU A 16 -3.87 -13.24 15.41
C LEU A 16 -5.23 -13.68 14.85
N LYS A 17 -6.15 -14.10 15.72
CA LYS A 17 -7.57 -14.28 15.40
C LYS A 17 -8.37 -13.05 15.77
N TRP A 18 -9.32 -12.68 14.94
CA TRP A 18 -10.20 -11.55 15.16
C TRP A 18 -11.08 -11.72 16.42
N THR A 19 -11.24 -10.65 17.21
CA THR A 19 -12.04 -10.66 18.44
C THR A 19 -13.00 -9.48 18.56
N ALA A 20 -12.65 -8.29 18.05
CA ALA A 20 -13.43 -7.06 18.26
C ALA A 20 -14.79 -7.04 17.55
N ARG A 21 -15.81 -6.41 18.17
CA ARG A 21 -17.18 -6.32 17.62
C ARG A 21 -17.51 -4.89 17.21
N GLY A 22 -18.17 -4.71 16.06
CA GLY A 22 -18.58 -3.39 15.57
C GLY A 22 -17.42 -2.45 15.18
N VAL A 23 -16.23 -3.00 14.89
CA VAL A 23 -15.02 -2.21 14.56
C VAL A 23 -14.76 -2.25 13.05
N THR A 24 -14.41 -1.10 12.47
CA THR A 24 -13.77 -1.06 11.14
C THR A 24 -12.26 -0.87 11.32
N LEU A 25 -11.45 -1.87 10.95
CA LEU A 25 -10.00 -1.73 10.80
C LEU A 25 -9.70 -1.28 9.37
N VAL A 26 -8.93 -0.19 9.20
CA VAL A 26 -8.48 0.27 7.89
C VAL A 26 -6.96 0.18 7.80
N GLN A 27 -6.47 -0.58 6.83
CA GLN A 27 -5.06 -0.73 6.48
C GLN A 27 -4.78 0.20 5.29
N LEU A 28 -3.74 1.04 5.37
CA LEU A 28 -3.53 2.18 4.47
C LEU A 28 -2.71 1.87 3.19
N GLY A 29 -2.61 0.63 2.74
CA GLY A 29 -1.81 0.22 1.58
C GLY A 29 -0.36 -0.16 1.90
N ASP A 30 0.42 -0.48 0.87
CA ASP A 30 1.82 -0.96 0.96
C ASP A 30 2.02 -2.13 1.94
N THR A 31 1.28 -3.22 1.69
CA THR A 31 1.46 -4.49 2.42
C THR A 31 2.50 -5.42 1.81
N VAL A 32 3.04 -5.09 0.63
CA VAL A 32 4.11 -5.84 -0.07
C VAL A 32 5.36 -4.97 -0.20
N ASP A 33 6.48 -5.59 -0.58
CA ASP A 33 7.83 -5.00 -0.68
C ASP A 33 8.51 -4.68 0.66
N ARG A 34 9.82 -4.42 0.58
CA ARG A 34 10.74 -4.05 1.69
C ARG A 34 10.91 -5.13 2.76
N GLY A 35 9.85 -5.55 3.43
CA GLY A 35 9.90 -6.61 4.44
C GLY A 35 10.24 -7.99 3.85
N HIS A 36 10.55 -8.96 4.73
CA HIS A 36 10.98 -10.32 4.34
C HIS A 36 9.88 -11.40 4.45
N ASP A 37 8.62 -10.97 4.64
CA ASP A 37 7.43 -11.80 4.87
C ASP A 37 6.17 -10.95 4.56
N SER A 38 6.16 -10.31 3.39
CA SER A 38 5.15 -9.33 3.00
C SER A 38 3.95 -9.99 2.32
N LEU A 39 4.12 -11.16 1.67
CA LEU A 39 2.98 -12.00 1.26
C LEU A 39 2.18 -12.52 2.47
N GLY A 40 2.85 -12.89 3.56
CA GLY A 40 2.20 -13.28 4.81
C GLY A 40 1.35 -12.16 5.44
N VAL A 41 1.72 -10.89 5.22
CA VAL A 41 0.88 -9.74 5.60
C VAL A 41 -0.39 -9.67 4.75
N VAL A 42 -0.30 -9.90 3.43
CA VAL A 42 -1.49 -9.97 2.56
C VAL A 42 -2.43 -11.09 3.04
N GLU A 43 -1.90 -12.31 3.21
CA GLU A 43 -2.65 -13.48 3.71
C GLU A 43 -3.36 -13.21 5.05
N LEU A 44 -2.66 -12.56 5.99
CA LEU A 44 -3.22 -12.19 7.30
C LEU A 44 -4.42 -11.23 7.16
N PHE A 45 -4.32 -10.19 6.32
CA PHE A 45 -5.40 -9.22 6.18
C PHE A 45 -6.63 -9.80 5.47
N GLU A 46 -6.46 -10.67 4.48
CA GLU A 46 -7.59 -11.35 3.84
C GLU A 46 -8.28 -12.34 4.81
N ARG A 47 -7.50 -13.07 5.64
CA ARG A 47 -8.07 -13.92 6.70
C ARG A 47 -8.86 -13.10 7.73
N LEU A 48 -8.26 -12.02 8.24
CA LEU A 48 -8.91 -11.15 9.22
C LEU A 48 -10.16 -10.47 8.66
N ALA A 49 -10.20 -10.15 7.35
CA ALA A 49 -11.39 -9.64 6.70
C ALA A 49 -12.55 -10.64 6.73
N GLY A 50 -12.28 -11.92 6.47
CA GLY A 50 -13.26 -13.00 6.61
C GLY A 50 -13.74 -13.20 8.06
N GLU A 51 -12.80 -13.25 9.01
CA GLU A 51 -13.12 -13.43 10.45
C GLU A 51 -13.94 -12.26 11.03
N ALA A 52 -13.64 -11.01 10.63
CA ALA A 52 -14.31 -9.82 11.15
C ALA A 52 -15.82 -9.78 10.89
N VAL A 53 -16.28 -10.32 9.75
CA VAL A 53 -17.70 -10.33 9.37
C VAL A 53 -18.56 -11.05 10.44
N ALA A 54 -18.05 -12.15 11.01
CA ALA A 54 -18.76 -12.91 12.04
C ALA A 54 -18.94 -12.12 13.36
N HIS A 55 -18.18 -11.04 13.55
CA HIS A 55 -18.24 -10.17 14.73
C HIS A 55 -19.03 -8.86 14.47
N GLY A 56 -19.66 -8.72 13.31
CA GLY A 56 -20.25 -7.45 12.87
C GLY A 56 -19.22 -6.34 12.65
N SER A 57 -17.98 -6.75 12.36
CA SER A 57 -16.82 -5.88 12.13
C SER A 57 -16.41 -5.94 10.66
N ARG A 58 -15.51 -5.05 10.25
CA ARG A 58 -15.02 -4.95 8.87
C ARG A 58 -13.52 -4.69 8.87
N VAL A 59 -12.78 -5.40 8.00
CA VAL A 59 -11.41 -5.02 7.64
C VAL A 59 -11.45 -4.46 6.23
N VAL A 60 -10.75 -3.35 6.00
CA VAL A 60 -10.59 -2.76 4.67
C VAL A 60 -9.11 -2.47 4.46
N ALA A 61 -8.52 -3.09 3.43
CA ALA A 61 -7.18 -2.76 2.99
C ALA A 61 -7.25 -1.85 1.77
N LEU A 62 -6.49 -0.75 1.80
CA LEU A 62 -6.27 0.10 0.63
C LEU A 62 -5.25 -0.54 -0.30
N LEU A 63 -5.29 -0.16 -1.57
CA LEU A 63 -4.21 -0.48 -2.51
C LEU A 63 -3.16 0.63 -2.50
N GLY A 64 -1.94 0.31 -2.09
CA GLY A 64 -0.80 1.24 -2.12
C GLY A 64 0.03 1.15 -3.40
N ASN A 65 0.98 2.06 -3.58
CA ASN A 65 1.83 2.08 -4.78
C ASN A 65 2.73 0.84 -4.88
N HIS A 66 3.17 0.25 -3.76
CA HIS A 66 3.98 -0.98 -3.77
C HIS A 66 3.18 -2.19 -4.25
N CYS A 67 1.92 -2.29 -3.81
CA CYS A 67 0.99 -3.30 -4.30
C CYS A 67 0.69 -3.12 -5.80
N LEU A 68 0.52 -1.87 -6.25
CA LEU A 68 0.31 -1.55 -7.67
C LEU A 68 1.53 -1.89 -8.54
N MET A 69 2.74 -1.50 -8.11
CA MET A 69 3.99 -1.85 -8.80
C MET A 69 4.13 -3.36 -8.98
N ASN A 70 3.84 -4.13 -7.94
CA ASN A 70 3.87 -5.59 -8.00
C ASN A 70 2.86 -6.18 -9.00
N LEU A 71 1.61 -5.68 -9.02
CA LEU A 71 0.61 -6.06 -10.03
C LEU A 71 1.03 -5.66 -11.46
N GLN A 72 1.83 -4.59 -11.59
CA GLN A 72 2.45 -4.11 -12.82
C GLN A 72 3.78 -4.79 -13.15
N GLY A 73 4.22 -5.80 -12.39
CA GLY A 73 5.49 -6.51 -12.58
C GLY A 73 6.75 -5.68 -12.33
N ASP A 74 6.60 -4.50 -11.71
CA ASP A 74 7.72 -3.71 -11.18
C ASP A 74 8.07 -4.24 -9.79
N LEU A 75 9.15 -5.02 -9.72
CA LEU A 75 9.55 -5.77 -8.54
C LEU A 75 10.81 -5.20 -7.88
N ARG A 76 11.16 -3.93 -8.18
CA ARG A 76 12.41 -3.27 -7.73
C ARG A 76 12.57 -3.17 -6.21
N TYR A 77 11.49 -3.32 -5.45
CA TYR A 77 11.49 -3.23 -3.99
C TYR A 77 11.13 -4.53 -3.27
N VAL A 78 10.90 -5.63 -4.01
CA VAL A 78 10.69 -6.95 -3.41
C VAL A 78 11.97 -7.39 -2.71
N SER A 79 11.87 -7.87 -1.48
CA SER A 79 13.07 -8.24 -0.70
C SER A 79 13.76 -9.46 -1.31
N PRO A 80 15.08 -9.40 -1.61
CA PRO A 80 15.83 -10.57 -2.07
C PRO A 80 15.76 -11.75 -1.08
N LEU A 81 15.68 -11.46 0.22
CA LEU A 81 15.54 -12.47 1.28
C LEU A 81 14.16 -13.14 1.27
N GLU A 82 13.09 -12.38 0.96
CA GLU A 82 11.75 -12.96 0.78
C GLU A 82 11.73 -13.90 -0.45
N LEU A 83 12.32 -13.48 -1.57
CA LEU A 83 12.44 -14.32 -2.77
C LEU A 83 13.25 -15.60 -2.49
N MET A 84 14.40 -15.51 -1.83
CA MET A 84 15.20 -16.70 -1.49
C MET A 84 14.45 -17.67 -0.58
N ARG A 85 13.67 -17.18 0.40
CA ARG A 85 12.83 -18.03 1.25
C ARG A 85 11.69 -18.69 0.46
N LEU A 86 11.01 -17.91 -0.37
CA LEU A 86 9.88 -18.36 -1.19
C LEU A 86 10.29 -19.45 -2.20
N GLY A 87 11.39 -19.25 -2.92
CA GLY A 87 11.90 -20.23 -3.87
C GLY A 87 12.46 -21.49 -3.22
N ALA A 88 13.06 -21.37 -2.03
CA ALA A 88 13.50 -22.53 -1.26
C ALA A 88 12.31 -23.35 -0.70
N ALA A 89 11.20 -22.70 -0.37
CA ALA A 89 9.96 -23.40 0.01
C ALA A 89 9.34 -24.13 -1.19
N ALA A 90 9.17 -23.46 -2.33
CA ALA A 90 8.63 -24.06 -3.55
C ALA A 90 9.44 -25.30 -4.00
N ALA A 91 10.77 -25.18 -4.07
CA ALA A 91 11.64 -26.30 -4.43
C ALA A 91 11.60 -27.47 -3.42
N ALA A 92 11.22 -27.22 -2.16
CA ALA A 92 10.98 -28.28 -1.19
C ALA A 92 9.62 -28.97 -1.42
N GLU A 93 8.56 -28.22 -1.73
CA GLU A 93 7.23 -28.76 -2.05
C GLU A 93 7.28 -29.68 -3.28
N ASP A 94 7.93 -29.24 -4.36
CA ASP A 94 8.14 -30.03 -5.59
C ASP A 94 8.81 -31.38 -5.27
N ALA A 95 9.90 -31.35 -4.51
CA ALA A 95 10.65 -32.55 -4.12
C ALA A 95 9.83 -33.55 -3.26
N HIS A 96 8.87 -33.06 -2.45
CA HIS A 96 7.95 -33.94 -1.72
C HIS A 96 6.87 -34.55 -2.65
N SER A 97 6.41 -33.80 -3.65
CA SER A 97 5.43 -34.30 -4.63
C SER A 97 6.01 -35.40 -5.53
N ASP A 98 7.25 -35.23 -6.01
CA ASP A 98 7.97 -36.24 -6.79
C ASP A 98 8.20 -37.52 -5.96
N ALA A 99 8.60 -37.38 -4.69
CA ALA A 99 8.76 -38.50 -3.78
C ALA A 99 7.45 -39.26 -3.49
N GLY A 100 6.31 -38.55 -3.49
CA GLY A 100 4.97 -39.13 -3.33
C GLY A 100 4.47 -39.96 -4.52
N SER A 101 5.00 -39.72 -5.73
CA SER A 101 4.67 -40.50 -6.93
C SER A 101 5.29 -41.91 -6.95
N GLY A 102 6.26 -42.16 -6.07
CA GLY A 102 7.19 -43.29 -6.12
C GLY A 102 6.82 -44.55 -5.34
N SER A 103 5.54 -44.81 -5.00
CA SER A 103 5.08 -46.18 -4.65
C SER A 103 3.56 -46.34 -4.60
N ARG A 104 3.01 -47.04 -5.59
CA ARG A 104 1.91 -48.00 -5.39
C ARG A 104 2.32 -49.34 -5.98
N GLY A 105 3.07 -50.10 -5.20
CA GLY A 105 3.23 -51.53 -5.45
C GLY A 105 1.94 -52.25 -5.05
N ASP A 106 1.11 -52.63 -6.02
CA ASP A 106 -0.08 -53.45 -5.79
C ASP A 106 0.31 -54.90 -5.44
N ALA A 107 0.00 -55.33 -4.21
CA ALA A 107 -0.36 -56.69 -3.80
C ALA A 107 -0.59 -56.73 -2.27
N PRO A 108 -1.42 -57.65 -1.72
CA PRO A 108 -2.06 -58.80 -2.37
C PRO A 108 -3.59 -58.89 -2.19
N GLY A 109 -4.24 -59.62 -3.11
CA GLY A 109 -5.61 -60.12 -2.98
C GLY A 109 -5.77 -61.38 -3.83
N GLY A 110 -6.19 -62.50 -3.23
CA GLY A 110 -6.13 -63.84 -3.87
C GLY A 110 -7.42 -64.29 -4.56
N GLY A 111 -7.31 -65.29 -5.45
CA GLY A 111 -8.48 -65.98 -6.01
C GLY A 111 -8.23 -66.89 -7.23
N SER A 112 -8.29 -68.21 -6.99
CA SER A 112 -8.71 -69.28 -7.92
C SER A 112 -7.87 -69.69 -9.15
N MET A 113 -7.20 -70.84 -9.00
CA MET A 113 -7.15 -72.03 -9.89
C MET A 113 -7.48 -71.89 -11.39
N ASP A 114 -6.47 -72.03 -12.26
CA ASP A 114 -6.13 -73.28 -13.00
C ASP A 114 -4.72 -73.11 -13.65
N GLY A 115 -4.05 -74.07 -14.32
CA GLY A 115 -4.32 -75.50 -14.55
C GLY A 115 -3.43 -76.08 -15.69
N GLY A 116 -2.71 -77.20 -15.46
CA GLY A 116 -2.06 -78.01 -16.52
C GLY A 116 -0.51 -77.93 -16.68
N ASP A 117 0.17 -78.95 -16.15
CA ASP A 117 1.39 -79.68 -16.59
C ASP A 117 2.36 -79.12 -17.66
N GLY A 118 3.68 -79.26 -17.41
CA GLY A 118 4.74 -79.11 -18.42
C GLY A 118 6.16 -79.12 -17.84
N GLU A 119 6.95 -80.16 -18.12
CA GLU A 119 8.23 -80.46 -17.45
C GLU A 119 9.50 -80.02 -18.23
N GLN A 120 10.61 -79.81 -17.51
CA GLN A 120 12.02 -79.81 -17.95
C GLN A 120 12.52 -78.77 -19.00
N HIS A 121 13.43 -77.86 -18.58
CA HIS A 121 14.89 -77.98 -18.79
C HIS A 121 15.66 -76.68 -18.46
N ALA A 122 16.93 -76.83 -18.07
CA ALA A 122 17.84 -75.73 -17.75
C ALA A 122 18.64 -75.24 -18.98
N ALA A 123 19.05 -73.95 -18.99
CA ALA A 123 20.44 -73.53 -19.31
C ALA A 123 20.69 -71.99 -19.36
N GLN A 124 21.94 -71.62 -19.04
CA GLN A 124 22.76 -70.53 -19.64
C GLN A 124 22.43 -69.03 -19.39
N ALA A 125 23.03 -68.52 -18.30
CA ALA A 125 24.04 -67.44 -18.26
C ALA A 125 24.05 -66.22 -19.22
N ALA A 126 24.25 -65.05 -18.57
CA ALA A 126 24.97 -63.82 -18.99
C ALA A 126 24.24 -62.74 -19.84
N PRO A 127 24.70 -61.46 -19.82
CA PRO A 127 25.66 -60.81 -18.92
C PRO A 127 25.08 -59.64 -18.11
N ARG A 128 25.83 -59.17 -17.09
CA ARG A 128 25.49 -57.99 -16.29
C ARG A 128 25.79 -56.70 -17.08
N HIS A 129 24.77 -55.92 -17.43
CA HIS A 129 24.99 -54.52 -17.84
C HIS A 129 25.21 -53.64 -16.61
N THR A 130 26.46 -53.26 -16.39
CA THR A 130 26.83 -52.18 -15.46
C THR A 130 26.20 -50.86 -15.91
N ARG A 131 25.16 -50.40 -15.22
CA ARG A 131 24.72 -49.00 -15.34
C ARG A 131 25.86 -48.10 -14.86
N PRO A 132 26.24 -47.04 -15.60
CA PRO A 132 27.21 -46.08 -15.10
C PRO A 132 26.63 -45.40 -13.85
N HIS A 133 27.48 -45.14 -12.86
CA HIS A 133 27.12 -44.29 -11.73
C HIS A 133 26.70 -42.91 -12.26
N ARG A 134 25.39 -42.61 -12.25
CA ARG A 134 24.97 -41.21 -12.15
C ARG A 134 25.55 -40.69 -10.85
N GLY A 135 26.30 -39.59 -10.94
CA GLY A 135 26.88 -38.91 -9.78
C GLY A 135 25.78 -38.69 -8.73
N GLY A 136 26.14 -38.88 -7.46
CA GLY A 136 25.16 -38.90 -6.38
C GLY A 136 24.26 -37.68 -6.44
N ALA A 137 22.95 -37.90 -6.51
CA ALA A 137 21.99 -36.84 -6.30
C ALA A 137 22.32 -36.22 -4.93
N ALA A 138 22.75 -34.96 -4.94
CA ALA A 138 22.94 -34.21 -3.71
C ALA A 138 21.60 -34.23 -3.00
N ARG A 139 21.52 -34.90 -1.83
CA ARG A 139 20.33 -34.85 -0.99
C ARG A 139 20.05 -33.39 -0.72
N SER A 140 18.92 -32.89 -1.19
CA SER A 140 18.49 -31.52 -0.93
C SER A 140 18.56 -31.28 0.58
N PRO A 141 19.41 -30.35 1.06
CA PRO A 141 19.37 -30.01 2.47
C PRO A 141 17.99 -29.39 2.75
N PRO A 142 17.42 -29.60 3.94
CA PRO A 142 16.22 -28.87 4.34
C PRO A 142 16.47 -27.34 4.27
N ALA A 143 15.40 -26.56 4.38
CA ALA A 143 15.45 -25.11 4.56
C ALA A 143 15.98 -24.70 5.96
N ALA A 144 17.05 -25.36 6.42
CA ALA A 144 17.73 -25.08 7.68
C ALA A 144 18.95 -24.17 7.42
N GLY A 145 19.02 -23.07 8.16
CA GLY A 145 20.07 -22.04 8.04
C GLY A 145 19.60 -20.78 7.32
N ASP A 146 20.19 -19.64 7.66
CA ASP A 146 19.85 -18.35 7.08
C ASP A 146 20.15 -18.33 5.56
N PRO A 147 19.19 -17.92 4.70
CA PRO A 147 19.44 -17.76 3.27
C PRO A 147 20.61 -16.84 2.92
N GLU A 148 20.95 -15.88 3.76
CA GLU A 148 22.08 -14.97 3.51
C GLU A 148 23.43 -15.68 3.60
N GLU A 149 23.55 -16.70 4.47
CA GLU A 149 24.76 -17.52 4.65
C GLU A 149 24.96 -18.58 3.55
N TRP A 150 23.95 -18.83 2.70
CA TRP A 150 24.03 -19.87 1.68
C TRP A 150 25.08 -19.55 0.60
N PRO A 151 25.71 -20.56 -0.03
CA PRO A 151 26.59 -20.35 -1.17
C PRO A 151 25.92 -19.55 -2.29
N HIS A 152 26.66 -18.66 -2.95
CA HIS A 152 26.13 -17.73 -3.97
C HIS A 152 25.23 -18.41 -5.02
N ALA A 153 25.64 -19.57 -5.54
CA ALA A 153 24.86 -20.33 -6.52
C ALA A 153 23.49 -20.80 -5.96
N ARG A 154 23.41 -21.19 -4.68
CA ARG A 154 22.16 -21.56 -4.01
C ARG A 154 21.27 -20.33 -3.82
N ARG A 155 21.83 -19.19 -3.41
CA ARG A 155 21.09 -17.92 -3.29
C ARG A 155 20.49 -17.46 -4.61
N ALA A 156 21.29 -17.47 -5.69
CA ALA A 156 20.84 -17.10 -7.03
C ALA A 156 19.72 -18.03 -7.55
N ALA A 157 19.86 -19.35 -7.39
CA ALA A 157 18.83 -20.31 -7.78
C ALA A 157 17.54 -20.15 -6.96
N ALA A 158 17.64 -19.98 -5.65
CA ALA A 158 16.49 -19.78 -4.78
C ALA A 158 15.76 -18.45 -5.06
N ALA A 159 16.50 -17.35 -5.29
CA ALA A 159 15.91 -16.06 -5.65
C ALA A 159 15.20 -16.12 -7.01
N ALA A 160 15.74 -16.85 -7.99
CA ALA A 160 15.10 -17.04 -9.30
C ALA A 160 13.80 -17.85 -9.18
N ALA A 161 13.82 -18.99 -8.49
CA ALA A 161 12.61 -19.78 -8.24
C ALA A 161 11.56 -19.00 -7.44
N GLY A 162 12.01 -18.19 -6.47
CA GLY A 162 11.14 -17.31 -5.68
C GLY A 162 10.51 -16.20 -6.50
N LEU A 163 11.22 -15.67 -7.50
CA LEU A 163 10.69 -14.65 -8.41
C LEU A 163 9.55 -15.21 -9.29
N ASP A 164 9.68 -16.46 -9.75
CA ASP A 164 8.64 -17.12 -10.53
C ASP A 164 7.43 -17.48 -9.65
N GLU A 165 7.66 -17.97 -8.43
CA GLU A 165 6.59 -18.22 -7.44
C GLU A 165 5.89 -16.93 -6.99
N TRP A 166 6.62 -15.81 -6.85
CA TRP A 166 6.07 -14.49 -6.55
C TRP A 166 5.11 -14.02 -7.64
N ARG A 167 5.57 -14.08 -8.91
CA ARG A 167 4.76 -13.76 -10.09
C ARG A 167 3.54 -14.67 -10.19
N ARG A 168 3.69 -15.95 -9.84
CA ARG A 168 2.57 -16.91 -9.80
C ARG A 168 1.54 -16.50 -8.74
N ARG A 169 1.93 -16.27 -7.48
CA ARG A 169 1.01 -15.90 -6.38
C ARG A 169 0.27 -14.59 -6.61
N LEU A 170 0.92 -13.59 -7.24
CA LEU A 170 0.31 -12.31 -7.59
C LEU A 170 -0.34 -12.30 -9.00
N GLY A 171 -0.34 -13.44 -9.69
CA GLY A 171 -1.01 -13.63 -10.98
C GLY A 171 -2.52 -13.43 -10.93
N ARG A 172 -3.17 -13.45 -12.09
CA ARG A 172 -4.64 -13.38 -12.22
C ARG A 172 -5.25 -14.76 -11.92
N GLY A 173 -6.39 -14.80 -11.21
CA GLY A 173 -7.00 -16.06 -10.79
C GLY A 173 -6.30 -16.71 -9.58
N GLN A 174 -5.44 -15.96 -8.89
CA GLN A 174 -4.64 -16.41 -7.75
C GLN A 174 -5.01 -15.57 -6.54
N LEU A 175 -5.23 -16.21 -5.38
CA LEU A 175 -5.85 -15.60 -4.20
C LEU A 175 -5.23 -14.26 -3.80
N LEU A 176 -3.91 -14.16 -3.76
CA LEU A 176 -3.22 -12.93 -3.33
C LEU A 176 -3.26 -11.84 -4.41
N GLY A 177 -3.02 -12.20 -5.68
CA GLY A 177 -3.12 -11.26 -6.79
C GLY A 177 -4.52 -10.65 -6.91
N ASP A 178 -5.57 -11.48 -6.84
CA ASP A 178 -6.95 -11.03 -6.98
C ASP A 178 -7.43 -10.27 -5.74
N ALA A 179 -6.97 -10.65 -4.53
CA ALA A 179 -7.16 -9.86 -3.33
C ALA A 179 -6.58 -8.45 -3.47
N LEU A 180 -5.34 -8.31 -3.95
CA LEU A 180 -4.75 -6.99 -4.21
C LEU A 180 -5.56 -6.20 -5.26
N ARG A 181 -5.95 -6.82 -6.39
CA ARG A 181 -6.78 -6.15 -7.43
C ARG A 181 -8.14 -5.69 -6.90
N GLY A 182 -8.71 -6.37 -5.89
CA GLY A 182 -9.99 -6.05 -5.28
C GLY A 182 -9.96 -4.92 -4.23
N ARG A 183 -8.78 -4.44 -3.82
CA ARG A 183 -8.64 -3.42 -2.76
C ARG A 183 -9.08 -2.02 -3.22
N ALA A 184 -9.61 -1.23 -2.29
CA ALA A 184 -10.00 0.15 -2.56
C ALA A 184 -8.75 1.01 -2.78
N LEU A 185 -8.59 1.63 -3.95
CA LEU A 185 -7.42 2.44 -4.26
C LEU A 185 -7.59 3.91 -3.87
N VAL A 186 -8.72 4.54 -4.19
CA VAL A 186 -8.81 6.02 -4.15
C VAL A 186 -9.04 6.53 -2.74
N ALA A 187 -10.09 6.03 -2.08
CA ALA A 187 -10.38 6.36 -0.70
C ALA A 187 -11.33 5.33 -0.07
N VAL A 188 -11.36 5.28 1.25
CA VAL A 188 -12.40 4.61 2.05
C VAL A 188 -13.00 5.64 3.00
N GLU A 189 -14.32 5.67 3.08
CA GLU A 189 -15.06 6.55 3.97
C GLU A 189 -15.39 5.77 5.26
N GLY A 190 -14.94 6.29 6.41
CA GLY A 190 -15.35 5.81 7.73
C GLY A 190 -16.76 6.26 8.10
N GLU A 191 -17.28 5.76 9.22
CA GLU A 191 -18.69 5.92 9.60
C GLU A 191 -18.85 6.46 11.04
N GLY A 192 -20.05 6.90 11.39
CA GLY A 192 -20.40 7.37 12.74
C GLY A 192 -19.66 8.65 13.19
N ALA A 193 -19.52 8.82 14.52
CA ALA A 193 -18.86 10.00 15.11
C ALA A 193 -17.37 10.13 14.75
N CYS A 194 -16.77 9.05 14.24
CA CYS A 194 -15.38 8.98 13.80
C CYS A 194 -15.22 9.07 12.28
N LYS A 195 -16.26 9.49 11.55
CA LYS A 195 -16.27 9.65 10.09
C LYS A 195 -15.00 10.36 9.61
N SER A 196 -14.16 9.62 8.87
CA SER A 196 -12.85 10.05 8.40
C SER A 196 -12.63 9.51 6.99
N LEU A 197 -11.85 10.20 6.16
CA LEU A 197 -11.49 9.74 4.82
C LEU A 197 -10.11 9.09 4.88
N PHE A 198 -10.02 7.81 4.56
CA PHE A 198 -8.76 7.06 4.54
C PHE A 198 -8.25 7.01 3.10
N VAL A 199 -7.01 7.42 2.87
CA VAL A 199 -6.36 7.42 1.55
C VAL A 199 -4.94 6.87 1.67
N HIS A 200 -4.39 6.31 0.60
CA HIS A 200 -3.02 5.82 0.62
C HIS A 200 -2.01 6.97 0.69
N GLY A 201 -1.95 7.82 -0.33
CA GLY A 201 -1.04 8.98 -0.40
C GLY A 201 -1.75 10.32 -0.59
N GLY A 202 -2.39 10.53 -1.75
CA GLY A 202 -2.75 11.89 -2.20
C GLY A 202 -4.17 12.07 -2.70
N LEU A 203 -5.03 12.74 -1.92
CA LEU A 203 -6.32 13.23 -2.42
C LEU A 203 -6.48 14.71 -2.03
N LEU A 204 -6.60 15.57 -3.04
CA LEU A 204 -6.85 17.01 -2.90
C LEU A 204 -8.03 17.42 -3.81
N PRO A 205 -8.64 18.60 -3.62
CA PRO A 205 -9.75 19.06 -4.45
C PRO A 205 -9.44 19.12 -5.95
N ARG A 206 -8.16 19.24 -6.34
CA ARG A 206 -7.73 19.16 -7.75
C ARG A 206 -7.79 17.72 -8.27
N SER A 207 -7.04 16.80 -7.66
CA SER A 207 -7.01 15.39 -8.10
C SER A 207 -8.37 14.72 -7.97
N LEU A 208 -9.19 15.08 -6.97
CA LEU A 208 -10.59 14.64 -6.88
C LEU A 208 -11.44 15.09 -8.07
N LYS A 209 -11.30 16.36 -8.52
CA LYS A 209 -12.03 16.85 -9.70
C LYS A 209 -11.58 16.16 -10.99
N GLU A 210 -10.28 15.89 -11.11
CA GLU A 210 -9.70 15.16 -12.26
C GLU A 210 -10.19 13.70 -12.27
N LEU A 211 -10.17 13.01 -11.13
CA LEU A 211 -10.71 11.66 -10.94
C LEU A 211 -12.21 11.55 -11.24
N LEU A 212 -13.03 12.47 -10.73
CA LEU A 212 -14.48 12.42 -10.96
C LEU A 212 -14.85 12.70 -12.43
N ARG A 213 -14.11 13.57 -13.12
CA ARG A 213 -14.27 13.75 -14.57
C ARG A 213 -13.84 12.51 -15.36
N ALA A 214 -12.69 11.92 -15.00
CA ALA A 214 -12.22 10.71 -15.67
C ALA A 214 -13.13 9.50 -15.43
N LEU A 215 -13.81 9.43 -14.27
CA LEU A 215 -14.87 8.46 -14.01
C LEU A 215 -16.11 8.72 -14.90
N ASP A 216 -16.60 9.96 -14.93
CA ASP A 216 -17.79 10.31 -15.73
C ASP A 216 -17.53 10.04 -17.24
N ASP A 217 -16.31 10.30 -17.73
CA ASP A 217 -15.82 9.93 -19.07
C ASP A 217 -15.77 8.40 -19.29
N TRP A 218 -15.16 7.65 -18.38
CA TRP A 218 -15.01 6.19 -18.49
C TRP A 218 -16.36 5.48 -18.42
N GLU A 219 -17.27 5.93 -17.55
CA GLU A 219 -18.64 5.40 -17.52
C GLU A 219 -19.41 5.68 -18.81
N ALA A 220 -19.10 6.74 -19.56
CA ALA A 220 -19.70 6.99 -20.88
C ALA A 220 -19.17 6.00 -21.93
N ASP A 221 -17.84 5.86 -22.01
CA ASP A 221 -17.12 4.93 -22.88
C ASP A 221 -17.65 3.48 -22.73
N GLN A 222 -17.83 3.02 -21.48
CA GLN A 222 -18.38 1.70 -21.18
C GLN A 222 -19.87 1.51 -21.54
N ARG A 223 -20.67 2.59 -21.60
CA ARG A 223 -22.06 2.52 -22.08
C ARG A 223 -22.12 2.39 -23.60
N GLU A 224 -21.17 3.00 -24.31
CA GLU A 224 -21.06 2.89 -25.77
C GLU A 224 -20.57 1.50 -26.19
N GLU A 225 -19.50 0.97 -25.55
CA GLU A 225 -19.05 -0.42 -25.78
C GLU A 225 -20.12 -1.46 -25.40
N GLY A 226 -20.90 -1.21 -24.34
CA GLY A 226 -22.04 -2.05 -23.92
C GLY A 226 -23.25 -2.01 -24.87
N GLY A 227 -23.37 -0.97 -25.70
CA GLY A 227 -24.43 -0.82 -26.69
C GLY A 227 -24.20 -1.64 -27.97
N SER A 228 -22.95 -1.98 -28.28
CA SER A 228 -22.60 -2.82 -29.43
C SER A 228 -21.24 -3.51 -29.26
N GLY A 229 -21.26 -4.84 -29.10
CA GLY A 229 -20.07 -5.69 -29.33
C GLY A 229 -19.19 -6.04 -28.12
N GLY A 230 -19.62 -5.78 -26.88
CA GLY A 230 -18.83 -6.01 -25.65
C GLY A 230 -18.35 -7.44 -25.32
N GLN A 231 -18.43 -8.41 -26.24
CA GLN A 231 -17.94 -9.79 -26.04
C GLN A 231 -16.52 -10.04 -26.59
N GLU A 232 -15.99 -9.20 -27.50
CA GLU A 232 -14.74 -9.53 -28.20
C GLU A 232 -13.45 -9.20 -27.41
N ARG A 233 -13.43 -8.13 -26.61
CA ARG A 233 -12.23 -7.75 -25.82
C ARG A 233 -11.91 -8.71 -24.67
N ALA A 234 -12.92 -9.29 -24.03
CA ALA A 234 -12.72 -10.30 -22.97
C ALA A 234 -12.13 -11.62 -23.51
N GLY A 235 -12.48 -11.99 -24.75
CA GLY A 235 -11.94 -13.18 -25.42
C GLY A 235 -10.48 -13.03 -25.87
N ALA A 236 -10.08 -11.83 -26.30
CA ALA A 236 -8.72 -11.57 -26.80
C ALA A 236 -7.62 -11.80 -25.76
N ALA A 237 -7.91 -11.56 -24.47
CA ALA A 237 -6.98 -11.83 -23.37
C ALA A 237 -6.90 -13.32 -22.97
N ALA A 238 -7.89 -14.14 -23.34
CA ALA A 238 -7.92 -15.58 -23.06
C ALA A 238 -7.41 -16.43 -24.25
N GLY A 239 -7.52 -15.93 -25.49
CA GLY A 239 -7.05 -16.62 -26.70
C GLY A 239 -5.53 -16.60 -26.91
N ALA A 240 -4.79 -15.75 -26.18
CA ALA A 240 -3.36 -15.56 -26.39
C ALA A 240 -2.45 -16.70 -25.88
N GLU A 241 -2.95 -17.58 -25.01
CA GLU A 241 -2.18 -18.71 -24.46
C GLU A 241 -2.27 -20.00 -25.32
N ALA A 242 -3.10 -20.00 -26.37
CA ALA A 242 -3.34 -21.16 -27.24
C ALA A 242 -2.79 -20.97 -28.67
N GLY A 243 -1.49 -20.68 -28.78
CA GLY A 243 -0.74 -20.89 -30.03
C GLY A 243 0.07 -19.70 -30.56
N SER A 244 1.35 -19.62 -30.16
CA SER A 244 2.35 -18.79 -30.88
C SER A 244 3.78 -19.35 -30.82
N GLN A 245 3.96 -20.65 -31.09
CA GLN A 245 5.22 -21.11 -31.69
C GLN A 245 5.25 -20.67 -33.17
N GLY A 246 5.58 -19.41 -33.42
CA GLY A 246 5.57 -18.83 -34.77
C GLY A 246 6.38 -17.53 -34.86
N ALA A 247 7.39 -17.51 -35.73
CA ALA A 247 8.38 -16.45 -35.77
C ALA A 247 7.80 -15.06 -36.09
N ALA A 248 8.06 -14.07 -35.21
CA ALA A 248 7.75 -12.67 -35.47
C ALA A 248 8.39 -12.18 -36.78
N THR A 249 7.62 -11.45 -37.59
CA THR A 249 8.09 -10.92 -38.89
C THR A 249 9.24 -9.91 -38.70
N GLY A 250 10.09 -9.76 -39.71
CA GLY A 250 11.31 -8.94 -39.61
C GLY A 250 11.05 -7.49 -39.20
N ALA A 251 9.99 -6.87 -39.73
CA ALA A 251 9.58 -5.51 -39.40
C ALA A 251 9.14 -5.36 -37.93
N GLN A 252 8.43 -6.36 -37.38
CA GLN A 252 7.93 -6.32 -36.01
C GLN A 252 9.07 -6.51 -34.99
N ARG A 253 10.08 -7.34 -35.32
CA ARG A 253 11.33 -7.41 -34.54
C ARG A 253 12.15 -6.12 -34.61
N GLN A 254 12.19 -5.44 -35.75
CA GLN A 254 12.86 -4.14 -35.87
C GLN A 254 12.17 -3.05 -35.04
N LEU A 255 10.84 -2.94 -35.08
CA LEU A 255 10.08 -1.97 -34.27
C LEU A 255 10.23 -2.21 -32.77
N LEU A 256 10.13 -3.47 -32.31
CA LEU A 256 10.37 -3.82 -30.91
C LEU A 256 11.83 -3.54 -30.48
N GLY A 257 12.80 -3.80 -31.36
CA GLY A 257 14.21 -3.46 -31.12
C GLY A 257 14.43 -1.96 -30.95
N VAL A 258 13.87 -1.13 -31.83
CA VAL A 258 13.94 0.35 -31.73
C VAL A 258 13.24 0.86 -30.47
N GLN A 259 12.09 0.30 -30.10
CA GLN A 259 11.36 0.68 -28.90
C GLN A 259 12.12 0.30 -27.62
N GLN A 260 12.70 -0.90 -27.56
CA GLN A 260 13.54 -1.34 -26.45
C GLN A 260 14.83 -0.51 -26.36
N GLN A 261 15.44 -0.14 -27.49
CA GLN A 261 16.62 0.73 -27.52
C GLN A 261 16.31 2.16 -27.04
N GLN A 262 15.17 2.74 -27.42
CA GLN A 262 14.72 4.03 -26.89
C GLN A 262 14.44 3.96 -25.38
N GLN A 263 13.84 2.88 -24.89
CA GLN A 263 13.57 2.71 -23.46
C GLN A 263 14.87 2.56 -22.65
N GLN A 264 15.86 1.82 -23.18
CA GLN A 264 17.20 1.73 -22.58
C GLN A 264 17.92 3.08 -22.59
N GLN A 265 17.83 3.87 -23.67
CA GLN A 265 18.41 5.22 -23.73
C GLN A 265 17.77 6.16 -22.70
N GLN A 266 16.44 6.12 -22.52
CA GLN A 266 15.76 6.93 -21.49
C GLN A 266 16.18 6.52 -20.07
N GLN A 267 16.30 5.21 -19.80
CA GLN A 267 16.80 4.73 -18.50
C GLN A 267 18.26 5.14 -18.25
N GLN A 268 19.13 5.08 -19.26
CA GLN A 268 20.52 5.56 -19.16
C GLN A 268 20.59 7.07 -18.92
N GLN A 269 19.75 7.88 -19.59
CA GLN A 269 19.69 9.32 -19.35
C GLN A 269 19.20 9.65 -17.92
N GLN A 270 18.20 8.94 -17.41
CA GLN A 270 17.74 9.11 -16.03
C GLN A 270 18.82 8.70 -15.01
N GLN A 271 19.52 7.60 -15.23
CA GLN A 271 20.64 7.19 -14.38
C GLN A 271 21.79 8.20 -14.42
N GLN A 272 22.13 8.75 -15.59
CA GLN A 272 23.15 9.79 -15.72
C GLN A 272 22.74 11.08 -15.00
N GLN A 273 21.49 11.53 -15.12
CA GLN A 273 20.98 12.69 -14.38
C GLN A 273 21.02 12.45 -12.86
N GLN A 274 20.67 11.24 -12.40
CA GLN A 274 20.70 10.90 -10.98
C GLN A 274 22.13 10.81 -10.44
N GLN A 275 23.06 10.24 -11.19
CA GLN A 275 24.50 10.25 -10.87
C GLN A 275 25.08 11.67 -10.87
N GLN A 276 24.65 12.53 -11.79
CA GLN A 276 25.10 13.92 -11.85
C GLN A 276 24.56 14.74 -10.68
N GLN A 277 23.32 14.50 -10.24
CA GLN A 277 22.79 15.11 -9.00
C GLN A 277 23.51 14.60 -7.75
N GLN A 278 23.80 13.30 -7.66
CA GLN A 278 24.60 12.74 -6.56
C GLN A 278 26.03 13.28 -6.55
N HIS A 279 26.64 13.47 -7.73
CA HIS A 279 27.97 14.05 -7.84
C HIS A 279 27.98 15.52 -7.40
N LEU A 280 27.01 16.33 -7.85
CA LEU A 280 26.86 17.71 -7.41
C LEU A 280 26.63 17.81 -5.89
N GLN A 281 25.82 16.91 -5.30
CA GLN A 281 25.65 16.85 -3.84
C GLN A 281 26.95 16.46 -3.12
N GLN A 282 27.71 15.50 -3.64
CA GLN A 282 29.01 15.13 -3.10
C GLN A 282 30.06 16.23 -3.28
N GLU A 283 30.00 17.01 -4.35
CA GLU A 283 30.84 18.19 -4.55
C GLU A 283 30.45 19.30 -3.57
N GLU A 284 29.16 19.60 -3.37
CA GLU A 284 28.69 20.55 -2.34
C GLU A 284 29.10 20.11 -0.91
N GLU A 285 28.97 18.82 -0.58
CA GLU A 285 29.41 18.25 0.70
C GLU A 285 30.94 18.29 0.87
N ALA A 286 31.70 18.00 -0.19
CA ALA A 286 33.17 18.04 -0.18
C ALA A 286 33.72 19.48 -0.16
N GLU A 287 33.06 20.43 -0.82
CA GLU A 287 33.38 21.85 -0.76
C GLU A 287 33.11 22.40 0.65
N ALA A 288 32.01 21.98 1.28
CA ALA A 288 31.72 22.26 2.70
C ALA A 288 32.74 21.64 3.66
N HIS A 289 33.25 20.43 3.37
CA HIS A 289 34.28 19.78 4.18
C HIS A 289 35.68 20.39 4.01
N LYS A 290 36.03 20.93 2.83
CA LYS A 290 37.30 21.64 2.60
C LYS A 290 37.43 22.96 3.36
N GLN A 291 36.33 23.51 3.88
CA GLN A 291 36.32 24.80 4.59
C GLN A 291 36.50 24.69 6.12
N GLN A 292 36.69 23.48 6.68
CA GLN A 292 37.00 23.30 8.10
C GLN A 292 38.51 23.16 8.35
N PRO A 293 39.15 24.04 9.15
CA PRO A 293 40.53 23.85 9.58
C PRO A 293 40.63 22.77 10.67
N GLN A 294 41.64 21.90 10.56
CA GLN A 294 41.93 20.84 11.53
C GLN A 294 42.27 21.39 12.92
N MET A 295 41.73 20.80 14.00
CA MET A 295 42.46 20.60 15.27
C MET A 295 41.89 19.43 16.10
N SER A 296 42.74 18.42 16.27
CA SER A 296 42.83 17.35 17.29
C SER A 296 41.66 16.93 18.20
N GLU A 297 41.52 15.61 18.32
CA GLU A 297 40.92 14.90 19.48
C GLU A 297 41.49 15.37 20.83
N GLN A 298 40.67 16.03 21.65
CA GLN A 298 40.59 15.80 23.10
C GLN A 298 39.39 16.57 23.69
N GLN A 299 38.88 16.08 24.83
CA GLN A 299 37.84 16.71 25.68
C GLN A 299 36.38 16.61 25.18
N GLN A 300 35.87 15.36 25.18
CA GLN A 300 34.46 15.10 25.46
C GLN A 300 34.08 15.62 26.88
N ALA A 301 33.57 16.84 26.96
CA ALA A 301 32.70 17.43 28.02
C ALA A 301 32.80 18.96 27.92
N PRO A 302 31.86 19.62 27.22
CA PRO A 302 30.70 20.15 27.95
C PRO A 302 29.41 20.17 27.12
N LEU A 303 28.66 19.06 27.10
CA LEU A 303 27.39 18.94 26.35
C LEU A 303 26.23 19.78 26.93
N GLN A 304 26.43 20.44 28.06
CA GLN A 304 25.41 21.23 28.77
C GLN A 304 25.46 22.74 28.48
N GLN A 305 26.41 23.20 27.65
CA GLN A 305 26.63 24.63 27.40
C GLN A 305 26.37 25.08 25.94
N GLN A 306 26.08 24.15 25.02
CA GLN A 306 25.74 24.47 23.62
C GLN A 306 24.23 24.60 23.34
N GLN A 307 23.36 24.00 24.16
CA GLN A 307 21.91 24.13 23.97
C GLN A 307 21.42 25.58 24.11
N SER A 308 22.03 26.36 25.01
CA SER A 308 21.72 27.80 25.18
C SER A 308 22.13 28.68 24.00
N HIS A 309 23.18 28.31 23.24
CA HIS A 309 23.62 29.10 22.08
C HIS A 309 22.83 28.78 20.79
N ALA A 310 22.19 27.61 20.71
CA ALA A 310 21.29 27.28 19.61
C ALA A 310 19.97 28.06 19.69
N GLU A 311 19.43 28.28 20.90
CA GLU A 311 18.19 29.04 21.10
C GLU A 311 18.37 30.54 20.79
N GLU A 312 19.50 31.16 21.17
CA GLU A 312 19.79 32.56 20.79
C GLU A 312 20.02 32.75 19.29
N ALA A 313 20.71 31.81 18.62
CA ALA A 313 20.93 31.88 17.17
C ALA A 313 19.63 31.77 16.36
N GLN A 314 18.65 30.98 16.85
CA GLN A 314 17.37 30.84 16.19
C GLN A 314 16.46 32.07 16.40
N GLN A 315 16.46 32.70 17.59
CA GLN A 315 15.73 33.95 17.82
C GLN A 315 16.27 35.13 17.00
N GLN A 316 17.57 35.17 16.70
CA GLN A 316 18.15 36.21 15.85
C GLN A 316 17.81 36.04 14.35
N ALA A 317 17.45 34.84 13.90
CA ALA A 317 16.99 34.61 12.53
C ALA A 317 15.53 35.06 12.29
N GLU A 318 14.67 35.00 13.32
CA GLU A 318 13.25 35.35 13.21
C GLU A 318 13.00 36.88 13.16
N GLN A 319 13.92 37.70 13.68
CA GLN A 319 13.78 39.17 13.64
C GLN A 319 14.19 39.82 12.31
N GLN A 320 14.82 39.10 11.37
CA GLN A 320 15.25 39.67 10.08
C GLN A 320 14.25 39.50 8.92
N GLN A 321 13.04 38.98 9.17
CA GLN A 321 11.97 38.85 8.16
C GLN A 321 10.75 39.77 8.39
N GLN A 322 10.80 40.67 9.37
CA GLN A 322 9.77 41.71 9.56
C GLN A 322 10.30 43.09 9.15
N GLY A 323 10.09 43.46 7.88
CA GLY A 323 10.45 44.81 7.44
C GLY A 323 10.50 45.02 5.92
N HIS A 324 9.36 44.91 5.23
CA HIS A 324 9.13 45.59 3.94
C HIS A 324 7.63 45.64 3.55
N GLU A 325 6.87 46.48 4.26
CA GLU A 325 5.63 47.07 3.73
C GLU A 325 5.60 48.55 4.11
N GLU A 326 5.66 49.43 3.10
CA GLU A 326 4.89 50.69 3.01
C GLU A 326 5.37 51.49 1.78
N GLN A 327 4.52 51.60 0.76
CA GLN A 327 4.07 52.89 0.21
C GLN A 327 3.16 52.69 -1.02
N SER A 328 1.88 53.10 -0.85
CA SER A 328 1.02 53.78 -1.84
C SER A 328 -0.42 53.32 -1.67
N GLY A 329 -1.17 54.03 -0.81
CA GLY A 329 -2.62 53.95 -0.80
C GLY A 329 -3.23 54.96 -1.77
N THR A 330 -4.37 54.63 -2.36
CA THR A 330 -5.42 55.63 -2.63
C THR A 330 -6.79 54.97 -2.69
N THR A 331 -7.70 55.48 -1.86
CA THR A 331 -9.09 55.03 -1.75
C THR A 331 -9.94 55.46 -2.93
N ARG A 332 -10.92 54.62 -3.29
CA ARG A 332 -12.20 55.10 -3.85
C ARG A 332 -13.36 54.24 -3.36
N HIS A 333 -14.25 54.85 -2.59
CA HIS A 333 -15.58 54.31 -2.31
C HIS A 333 -16.38 54.18 -3.60
N LEU A 334 -17.19 53.13 -3.71
CA LEU A 334 -18.55 53.23 -4.24
C LEU A 334 -19.43 52.20 -3.53
N ALA A 335 -20.52 52.68 -2.92
CA ALA A 335 -21.56 51.84 -2.35
C ALA A 335 -22.74 51.76 -3.31
N ASN A 336 -23.32 50.57 -3.48
CA ASN A 336 -24.78 50.41 -3.43
C ASN A 336 -25.19 48.94 -3.37
N SER A 337 -26.08 48.63 -2.44
CA SER A 337 -26.93 47.42 -2.50
C SER A 337 -28.13 47.69 -3.43
N PRO A 338 -28.83 46.63 -3.83
CA PRO A 338 -30.26 46.61 -3.51
C PRO A 338 -30.66 45.35 -2.73
N GLN A 339 -31.60 45.53 -1.81
CA GLN A 339 -32.34 44.42 -1.20
C GLN A 339 -33.23 43.77 -2.27
N GLN A 340 -33.32 42.43 -2.31
CA GLN A 340 -34.53 41.76 -2.78
C GLN A 340 -34.96 40.63 -1.84
N GLN A 341 -36.29 40.56 -1.71
CA GLN A 341 -37.09 39.92 -0.68
C GLN A 341 -36.94 38.39 -0.58
N ALA A 342 -37.30 37.88 0.61
CA ALA A 342 -37.47 36.45 0.84
C ALA A 342 -38.70 35.89 0.11
N GLY A 343 -38.53 34.71 -0.50
CA GLY A 343 -39.62 33.85 -0.94
C GLY A 343 -39.59 32.54 -0.16
N SER A 344 -40.69 32.19 0.49
CA SER A 344 -40.84 30.92 1.22
C SER A 344 -41.05 29.77 0.24
N GLY A 345 -40.00 28.97 0.03
CA GLY A 345 -40.06 27.67 -0.64
C GLY A 345 -39.41 26.62 0.24
N GLU A 346 -39.97 25.41 0.24
CA GLU A 346 -39.35 24.25 0.92
C GLU A 346 -37.94 23.99 0.37
N PRO A 347 -36.99 23.53 1.21
CA PRO A 347 -35.63 23.26 0.75
C PRO A 347 -35.61 22.00 -0.14
N GLN A 348 -35.80 22.20 -1.45
CA GLN A 348 -35.30 21.26 -2.44
C GLN A 348 -33.80 21.07 -2.20
N GLU A 349 -33.35 19.82 -2.05
CA GLU A 349 -31.92 19.49 -1.99
C GLU A 349 -31.23 20.08 -3.23
N ALA A 350 -30.47 21.16 -3.01
CA ALA A 350 -29.70 21.78 -4.06
C ALA A 350 -28.75 20.74 -4.64
N ALA A 351 -28.90 20.45 -5.95
CA ALA A 351 -28.13 19.42 -6.62
C ALA A 351 -26.63 19.61 -6.33
N ALA A 352 -26.06 18.67 -5.58
CA ALA A 352 -24.70 18.81 -5.07
C ALA A 352 -23.73 19.10 -6.23
N PRO A 353 -22.84 20.11 -6.11
CA PRO A 353 -21.88 20.44 -7.15
C PRO A 353 -21.19 19.19 -7.71
N SER A 354 -20.92 19.16 -9.01
CA SER A 354 -20.46 17.98 -9.76
C SER A 354 -19.17 17.30 -9.25
N TRP A 355 -18.48 17.93 -8.29
CA TRP A 355 -17.26 17.46 -7.64
C TRP A 355 -17.46 16.96 -6.19
N HIS A 356 -18.69 16.86 -5.69
CA HIS A 356 -18.97 16.21 -4.40
C HIS A 356 -18.67 14.71 -4.46
N LEU A 357 -17.91 14.21 -3.48
CA LEU A 357 -17.60 12.80 -3.32
C LEU A 357 -18.67 12.15 -2.45
N THR A 358 -19.84 11.89 -3.04
CA THR A 358 -20.90 11.14 -2.37
C THR A 358 -20.47 9.67 -2.18
N PRO A 359 -21.02 8.94 -1.19
CA PRO A 359 -20.69 7.53 -0.99
C PRO A 359 -20.94 6.67 -2.24
N GLY A 360 -21.94 7.04 -3.05
CA GLY A 360 -22.23 6.43 -4.35
C GLY A 360 -21.15 6.71 -5.40
N ARG A 361 -20.69 7.97 -5.54
CA ARG A 361 -19.58 8.31 -6.45
C ARG A 361 -18.27 7.63 -6.02
N LEU A 362 -17.96 7.58 -4.71
CA LEU A 362 -16.75 6.91 -4.21
C LEU A 362 -16.76 5.40 -4.50
N ARG A 363 -17.90 4.70 -4.31
CA ARG A 363 -18.02 3.28 -4.67
C ARG A 363 -17.81 3.03 -6.17
N ARG A 364 -18.41 3.85 -7.04
CA ARG A 364 -18.21 3.71 -8.50
C ARG A 364 -16.77 4.01 -8.91
N LEU A 365 -16.14 5.02 -8.30
CA LEU A 365 -14.74 5.35 -8.55
C LEU A 365 -13.80 4.19 -8.17
N ASN A 366 -13.93 3.63 -6.96
CA ASN A 366 -13.15 2.44 -6.57
C ASN A 366 -13.44 1.22 -7.47
N SER A 367 -14.69 1.01 -7.90
CA SER A 367 -15.07 -0.07 -8.82
C SER A 367 -14.43 0.08 -10.21
N ALA A 368 -14.50 1.28 -10.81
CA ALA A 368 -13.91 1.57 -12.11
C ALA A 368 -12.38 1.38 -12.09
N VAL A 369 -11.72 1.83 -11.02
CA VAL A 369 -10.29 1.60 -10.84
C VAL A 369 -9.96 0.12 -10.60
N GLY A 370 -10.77 -0.61 -9.84
CA GLY A 370 -10.62 -2.06 -9.68
C GLY A 370 -10.73 -2.82 -11.01
N GLN A 371 -11.68 -2.44 -11.88
CA GLN A 371 -11.83 -3.01 -13.22
C GLN A 371 -10.64 -2.68 -14.12
N LEU A 372 -10.18 -1.43 -14.11
CA LEU A 372 -8.98 -0.97 -14.80
C LEU A 372 -7.74 -1.79 -14.41
N LEU A 373 -7.56 -2.06 -13.11
CA LEU A 373 -6.47 -2.89 -12.57
C LEU A 373 -6.70 -4.40 -12.76
N GLY A 374 -7.94 -4.85 -12.96
CA GLY A 374 -8.28 -6.21 -13.36
C GLY A 374 -7.66 -6.62 -14.70
N SER A 375 -7.28 -5.65 -15.54
CA SER A 375 -6.53 -5.85 -16.78
C SER A 375 -5.03 -6.06 -16.61
N CYS A 376 -4.47 -5.88 -15.40
CA CYS A 376 -3.04 -5.99 -15.14
C CYS A 376 -2.58 -7.45 -14.99
N VAL A 377 -1.77 -7.91 -15.93
CA VAL A 377 -1.22 -9.28 -16.02
C VAL A 377 0.26 -9.21 -16.40
N ALA A 378 1.10 -9.95 -15.65
CA ALA A 378 2.49 -10.29 -16.02
C ALA A 378 3.37 -9.14 -16.55
N GLY A 379 3.33 -7.96 -15.91
CA GLY A 379 4.15 -6.81 -16.31
C GLY A 379 3.46 -5.78 -17.21
N SER A 380 2.17 -5.95 -17.49
CA SER A 380 1.41 -5.11 -18.41
C SER A 380 0.00 -4.86 -17.89
N CYS A 381 -0.52 -3.64 -18.08
CA CYS A 381 -1.93 -3.30 -17.91
C CYS A 381 -2.50 -2.79 -19.23
N ALA A 382 -3.79 -3.05 -19.50
CA ALA A 382 -4.39 -2.67 -20.78
C ALA A 382 -4.29 -1.16 -21.07
N PHE A 383 -4.46 -0.32 -20.04
CA PHE A 383 -4.35 1.15 -20.15
C PHE A 383 -2.96 1.67 -20.55
N SER A 384 -1.91 0.85 -20.42
CA SER A 384 -0.55 1.17 -20.88
C SER A 384 -0.29 0.72 -22.32
N GLN A 385 -1.23 0.01 -22.95
CA GLN A 385 -1.09 -0.52 -24.31
C GLN A 385 -1.64 0.45 -25.38
N PRO A 386 -1.16 0.37 -26.64
CA PRO A 386 -1.64 1.24 -27.72
C PRO A 386 -3.16 1.19 -27.95
N GLY A 387 -3.79 0.03 -27.69
CA GLY A 387 -5.22 -0.20 -27.88
C GLY A 387 -6.14 0.38 -26.80
N ALA A 388 -5.60 0.98 -25.74
CA ALA A 388 -6.41 1.61 -24.69
C ALA A 388 -7.26 2.77 -25.25
N THR A 389 -8.43 3.00 -24.66
CA THR A 389 -9.28 4.15 -25.02
C THR A 389 -8.71 5.45 -24.42
N PRO A 390 -9.10 6.62 -24.95
CA PRO A 390 -8.76 7.89 -24.31
C PRO A 390 -9.31 8.02 -22.89
N ALA A 391 -10.45 7.40 -22.57
CA ALA A 391 -11.06 7.44 -21.24
C ALA A 391 -10.29 6.54 -20.24
N GLU A 392 -9.94 5.32 -20.63
CA GLU A 392 -9.07 4.42 -19.85
C GLU A 392 -7.75 5.10 -19.48
N ARG A 393 -7.08 5.72 -20.47
CA ARG A 393 -5.83 6.47 -20.22
C ARG A 393 -6.01 7.66 -19.29
N ARG A 394 -7.13 8.40 -19.38
CA ARG A 394 -7.41 9.53 -18.46
C ARG A 394 -7.66 9.04 -17.04
N LEU A 395 -8.43 7.97 -16.85
CA LEU A 395 -8.69 7.40 -15.53
C LEU A 395 -7.41 6.82 -14.92
N ALA A 396 -6.62 6.07 -15.71
CA ALA A 396 -5.30 5.60 -15.29
C ALA A 396 -4.40 6.76 -14.86
N GLN A 397 -4.27 7.81 -15.67
CA GLN A 397 -3.41 8.96 -15.38
C GLN A 397 -3.85 9.75 -14.13
N ALA A 398 -5.16 9.88 -13.89
CA ALA A 398 -5.70 10.51 -12.68
C ALA A 398 -5.42 9.69 -11.40
N VAL A 399 -5.27 8.37 -11.55
CA VAL A 399 -4.99 7.42 -10.47
C VAL A 399 -3.50 7.28 -10.18
N VAL A 400 -2.69 6.95 -11.21
CA VAL A 400 -1.26 6.61 -11.09
C VAL A 400 -0.33 7.79 -11.38
N GLY A 401 -0.87 8.97 -11.70
CA GLY A 401 -0.09 10.19 -11.83
C GLY A 401 0.54 10.64 -10.50
N ALA A 402 1.59 11.47 -10.57
CA ALA A 402 2.37 11.89 -9.39
C ALA A 402 1.54 12.60 -8.29
N GLY A 403 0.46 13.30 -8.65
CA GLY A 403 -0.49 13.92 -7.70
C GLY A 403 -1.74 13.07 -7.40
N GLY A 404 -1.74 11.81 -7.83
CA GLY A 404 -2.86 10.87 -7.69
C GLY A 404 -2.90 10.15 -6.33
N PRO A 405 -3.98 9.40 -6.05
CA PRO A 405 -4.23 8.71 -4.78
C PRO A 405 -3.09 7.82 -4.28
N VAL A 406 -2.30 7.19 -5.18
CA VAL A 406 -1.24 6.28 -4.78
C VAL A 406 0.16 6.90 -4.69
N TRP A 407 0.44 8.03 -5.33
CA TRP A 407 1.79 8.65 -5.35
C TRP A 407 1.86 10.04 -4.73
N GLY A 408 0.72 10.73 -4.58
CA GLY A 408 0.68 12.11 -4.11
C GLY A 408 1.20 12.26 -2.69
N ARG A 409 2.04 13.28 -2.47
CA ARG A 409 2.67 13.58 -1.17
C ARG A 409 2.28 14.94 -0.61
N ASP A 410 1.45 15.69 -1.30
CA ASP A 410 1.08 17.07 -0.95
C ASP A 410 0.45 17.18 0.44
N LEU A 411 -0.39 16.21 0.84
CA LEU A 411 -0.97 16.14 2.18
C LEU A 411 0.10 16.05 3.29
N ALA A 412 1.27 15.47 2.99
CA ALA A 412 2.37 15.29 3.93
C ALA A 412 3.47 16.36 3.83
N LEU A 413 3.76 16.85 2.61
CA LEU A 413 4.92 17.70 2.30
C LEU A 413 4.56 19.11 1.81
N GLY A 414 3.33 19.37 1.38
CA GLY A 414 2.92 20.68 0.86
C GLY A 414 2.85 21.76 1.96
N PRO A 415 2.87 23.07 1.61
CA PRO A 415 2.81 24.17 2.59
C PRO A 415 1.54 24.13 3.45
N GLU A 416 1.67 24.33 4.77
CA GLU A 416 0.57 24.13 5.75
C GLU A 416 -0.71 24.88 5.36
N ALA A 417 -0.65 26.19 5.12
CA ALA A 417 -1.84 26.98 4.76
C ALA A 417 -2.56 26.43 3.51
N GLN A 418 -1.81 26.10 2.45
CA GLN A 418 -2.38 25.59 1.20
C GLN A 418 -3.02 24.20 1.40
N VAL A 419 -2.35 23.33 2.17
CA VAL A 419 -2.87 21.99 2.49
C VAL A 419 -4.13 22.09 3.34
N CYS A 420 -4.16 22.95 4.36
CA CYS A 420 -5.33 23.09 5.24
C CYS A 420 -6.55 23.65 4.51
N ASP A 421 -6.38 24.70 3.69
CA ASP A 421 -7.43 25.24 2.85
C ASP A 421 -7.97 24.21 1.84
N ALA A 422 -7.09 23.36 1.31
CA ALA A 422 -7.46 22.31 0.38
C ALA A 422 -8.20 21.14 1.06
N VAL A 423 -7.75 20.75 2.25
CA VAL A 423 -8.38 19.71 3.08
C VAL A 423 -9.77 20.13 3.54
N ASP A 424 -9.97 21.39 3.91
CA ASP A 424 -11.29 21.89 4.34
C ASP A 424 -12.33 21.80 3.21
N ARG A 425 -11.92 22.15 1.98
CA ARG A 425 -12.76 21.97 0.79
C ARG A 425 -13.00 20.50 0.44
N LEU A 426 -12.02 19.62 0.67
CA LEU A 426 -12.14 18.19 0.43
C LEU A 426 -13.13 17.54 1.41
N LEU A 427 -12.99 17.83 2.71
CA LEU A 427 -13.84 17.28 3.77
C LEU A 427 -15.30 17.74 3.63
N ALA A 428 -15.52 19.00 3.23
CA ALA A 428 -16.85 19.51 2.88
C ALA A 428 -17.47 18.76 1.67
N ALA A 429 -16.66 18.42 0.67
CA ALA A 429 -17.12 17.67 -0.51
C ALA A 429 -17.33 16.16 -0.25
N ALA A 430 -16.54 15.57 0.65
CA ALA A 430 -16.61 14.17 1.09
C ALA A 430 -17.64 13.98 2.22
N GLY A 431 -18.84 14.54 2.04
CA GLY A 431 -19.98 14.33 2.93
C GLY A 431 -19.75 14.69 4.40
N GLY A 432 -18.89 15.67 4.70
CA GLY A 432 -18.63 16.14 6.06
C GLY A 432 -17.78 15.20 6.91
N ALA A 433 -16.81 14.50 6.32
CA ALA A 433 -15.79 13.79 7.10
C ALA A 433 -15.00 14.75 8.02
N ALA A 434 -14.62 14.30 9.22
CA ALA A 434 -13.95 15.15 10.20
C ALA A 434 -12.45 15.34 9.94
N ARG A 435 -11.82 14.39 9.24
CA ARG A 435 -10.37 14.35 8.96
C ARG A 435 -10.04 13.43 7.79
N VAL A 436 -8.83 13.58 7.25
CA VAL A 436 -8.18 12.65 6.33
C VAL A 436 -7.09 11.88 7.08
N VAL A 437 -7.00 10.57 6.90
CA VAL A 437 -5.93 9.71 7.44
C VAL A 437 -5.14 9.11 6.28
N VAL A 438 -3.82 9.22 6.32
CA VAL A 438 -2.91 9.05 5.17
C VAL A 438 -1.72 8.16 5.52
N GLY A 439 -1.33 7.27 4.61
CA GLY A 439 -0.10 6.47 4.66
C GLY A 439 1.01 7.05 3.76
N HIS A 440 1.74 6.18 3.05
CA HIS A 440 2.68 6.43 1.94
C HIS A 440 3.94 7.30 2.22
N THR A 441 3.81 8.39 2.96
CA THR A 441 4.91 9.30 3.28
C THR A 441 5.39 9.03 4.70
N VAL A 442 6.48 8.28 4.81
CA VAL A 442 7.17 8.00 6.08
C VAL A 442 7.44 9.28 6.87
N GLN A 443 6.91 9.34 8.09
CA GLN A 443 7.15 10.43 9.04
C GLN A 443 8.50 10.24 9.73
N ARG A 444 9.52 10.93 9.21
CA ARG A 444 10.87 10.99 9.81
C ARG A 444 10.77 11.36 11.29
N GLY A 445 11.34 10.51 12.16
CA GLY A 445 11.18 10.56 13.61
C GLY A 445 10.30 9.45 14.21
N GLY A 446 9.74 8.55 13.39
CA GLY A 446 9.04 7.34 13.86
C GLY A 446 7.75 7.64 14.65
N ARG A 447 7.10 8.77 14.34
CA ARG A 447 5.89 9.25 15.00
C ARG A 447 4.87 9.73 13.98
N ALA A 448 3.61 9.39 14.20
CA ALA A 448 2.51 9.94 13.43
C ALA A 448 2.43 11.47 13.64
N ARG A 449 2.17 12.22 12.56
CA ARG A 449 2.07 13.68 12.59
C ARG A 449 0.65 14.13 12.27
N ALA A 450 0.13 15.03 13.10
CA ALA A 450 -1.12 15.74 12.85
C ALA A 450 -0.82 17.05 12.13
N ARG A 451 -1.63 17.41 11.13
CA ARG A 451 -1.62 18.74 10.47
C ARG A 451 -3.01 19.35 10.52
N CYS A 452 -3.11 20.65 10.24
CA CYS A 452 -4.38 21.34 10.08
C CYS A 452 -5.33 21.18 11.27
N ARG A 453 -4.80 21.20 12.51
CA ARG A 453 -5.53 20.98 13.77
C ARG A 453 -6.23 19.60 13.82
N GLY A 454 -5.51 18.53 13.52
CA GLY A 454 -6.01 17.13 13.57
C GLY A 454 -6.87 16.71 12.37
N ARG A 455 -7.08 17.61 11.39
CA ARG A 455 -7.85 17.33 10.15
C ARG A 455 -7.06 16.52 9.12
N VAL A 456 -5.74 16.41 9.28
CA VAL A 456 -4.90 15.44 8.56
C VAL A 456 -4.08 14.65 9.57
N VAL A 457 -4.09 13.32 9.44
CA VAL A 457 -3.29 12.40 10.26
C VAL A 457 -2.38 11.61 9.32
N LEU A 458 -1.07 11.84 9.44
CA LEU A 458 -0.03 11.13 8.70
C LEU A 458 0.44 9.97 9.56
N LEU A 459 0.02 8.74 9.22
CA LEU A 459 0.16 7.56 10.08
C LEU A 459 1.34 6.64 9.70
N ASP A 460 1.90 6.79 8.50
CA ASP A 460 3.07 6.00 8.10
C ASP A 460 4.32 6.41 8.91
N THR A 461 4.69 5.58 9.88
CA THR A 461 5.90 5.76 10.71
C THR A 461 7.16 5.18 10.08
N GLY A 462 7.07 4.41 8.98
CA GLY A 462 8.19 3.66 8.41
C GLY A 462 8.55 2.39 9.19
N MET A 463 7.54 1.60 9.60
CA MET A 463 7.70 0.44 10.51
C MET A 463 8.46 -0.78 9.93
N ALA A 464 8.89 -0.72 8.67
CA ALA A 464 9.74 -1.75 8.08
C ALA A 464 11.20 -1.50 8.45
N SER A 465 11.94 -2.58 8.72
CA SER A 465 13.38 -2.54 9.01
C SER A 465 14.17 -1.85 7.89
N GLU A 466 13.85 -2.17 6.63
CA GLU A 466 14.41 -1.57 5.41
C GLU A 466 13.96 -0.11 5.13
N MET A 467 13.32 0.56 6.09
CA MET A 467 12.82 1.94 5.95
C MET A 467 13.28 2.85 7.09
N ALA A 468 12.66 2.74 8.27
CA ALA A 468 13.02 3.54 9.45
C ALA A 468 13.08 2.71 10.74
N ASP A 469 12.79 1.40 10.66
CA ASP A 469 12.62 0.46 11.79
C ASP A 469 11.77 1.03 12.95
N ALA A 470 10.80 1.87 12.60
CA ALA A 470 10.03 2.60 13.59
C ALA A 470 9.04 1.68 14.32
N PRO A 471 8.69 1.98 15.58
CA PRO A 471 7.60 1.29 16.27
C PRO A 471 6.32 1.29 15.43
N ALA A 472 5.71 0.11 15.28
CA ALA A 472 4.42 -0.03 14.62
C ALA A 472 3.38 0.85 15.33
N ALA A 473 2.59 1.58 14.56
CA ALA A 473 1.63 2.54 15.08
C ALA A 473 0.23 2.30 14.51
N GLY A 474 -0.80 2.57 15.32
CA GLY A 474 -2.21 2.47 14.93
C GLY A 474 -3.00 3.65 15.46
N TRP A 475 -3.76 4.32 14.59
CA TRP A 475 -4.72 5.35 14.99
C TRP A 475 -6.05 4.72 15.38
N ILE A 476 -6.58 5.12 16.53
CA ILE A 476 -7.91 4.74 17.04
C ILE A 476 -8.77 5.99 17.20
N CYS A 477 -10.04 5.86 16.83
CA CYS A 477 -11.08 6.82 17.18
C CYS A 477 -12.30 6.07 17.74
N ALA A 478 -12.72 6.42 18.95
CA ALA A 478 -13.83 5.78 19.64
C ALA A 478 -14.71 6.82 20.34
N HIS A 479 -16.03 6.62 20.32
CA HIS A 479 -16.96 7.45 21.10
C HIS A 479 -16.93 7.00 22.56
N SER A 480 -16.74 7.93 23.50
CA SER A 480 -16.80 7.65 24.94
C SER A 480 -18.25 7.41 25.37
N GLY A 481 -18.69 6.17 25.17
CA GLY A 481 -20.03 5.69 25.56
C GLY A 481 -20.21 4.16 25.51
N GLY A 482 -19.15 3.40 25.22
CA GLY A 482 -19.15 1.94 25.29
C GLY A 482 -18.13 1.44 26.31
N GLU A 483 -18.60 1.02 27.48
CA GLU A 483 -17.81 0.14 28.34
C GLU A 483 -17.64 -1.21 27.62
N GLY A 484 -16.40 -1.59 27.32
CA GLY A 484 -16.14 -2.71 26.41
C GLY A 484 -14.73 -3.29 26.46
N ALA A 485 -13.94 -3.00 27.49
CA ALA A 485 -12.68 -3.71 27.78
C ALA A 485 -12.20 -3.47 29.23
N GLY A 486 -12.53 -4.41 30.13
CA GLY A 486 -11.74 -4.74 31.32
C GLY A 486 -11.47 -3.66 32.38
N LYS A 487 -12.36 -3.55 33.37
CA LYS A 487 -11.95 -3.31 34.78
C LYS A 487 -12.77 -4.18 35.73
N GLY A 488 -12.10 -5.09 36.43
CA GLY A 488 -12.53 -5.55 37.74
C GLY A 488 -11.76 -4.77 38.81
N GLY A 489 -12.36 -4.56 39.99
CA GLY A 489 -11.70 -3.85 41.09
C GLY A 489 -12.58 -2.75 41.68
N ASP A 490 -13.30 -3.16 42.71
CA ASP A 490 -14.05 -2.40 43.73
C ASP A 490 -13.35 -1.13 44.29
N GLY A 491 -14.13 -0.23 44.91
CA GLY A 491 -13.61 0.95 45.64
C GLY A 491 -14.50 2.21 45.53
N GLY A 492 -15.45 2.38 46.45
CA GLY A 492 -16.34 3.56 46.48
C GLY A 492 -15.80 4.76 47.28
N GLY A 493 -16.48 5.91 47.17
CA GLY A 493 -16.22 7.12 47.97
C GLY A 493 -16.78 8.37 47.30
N GLY A 494 -17.73 9.07 47.94
CA GLY A 494 -18.36 10.28 47.41
C GLY A 494 -17.79 11.58 48.01
N GLY A 495 -18.08 12.70 47.36
CA GLY A 495 -17.76 14.06 47.83
C GLY A 495 -18.10 15.10 46.77
N GLY A 496 -19.01 16.04 47.08
CA GLY A 496 -19.45 17.08 46.15
C GLY A 496 -18.60 18.36 46.21
N GLY A 497 -18.76 19.21 45.19
CA GLY A 497 -18.19 20.55 45.14
C GLY A 497 -18.70 21.30 43.91
N GLU A 498 -19.58 22.29 44.13
CA GLU A 498 -20.03 23.24 43.10
C GLU A 498 -18.93 24.29 42.83
N GLY A 499 -18.88 24.79 41.60
CA GLY A 499 -17.96 25.85 41.19
C GLY A 499 -18.27 26.35 39.78
N ASP A 500 -18.79 27.57 39.68
CA ASP A 500 -19.22 28.20 38.43
C ASP A 500 -18.06 28.45 37.44
N GLY A 501 -18.35 28.24 36.15
CA GLY A 501 -17.41 28.46 35.05
C GLY A 501 -18.12 28.49 33.70
N ALA A 502 -18.92 29.53 33.47
CA ALA A 502 -19.81 29.62 32.31
C ALA A 502 -19.08 29.95 30.99
N GLU A 503 -18.58 28.92 30.31
CA GLU A 503 -18.37 28.96 28.85
C GLU A 503 -19.48 28.16 28.17
N GLN A 504 -20.20 28.78 27.22
CA GLN A 504 -21.49 28.28 26.75
C GLN A 504 -21.37 26.93 26.00
N ALA A 505 -21.74 25.86 26.70
CA ALA A 505 -21.79 24.51 26.16
C ALA A 505 -22.80 24.42 25.01
N ARG A 506 -22.30 24.25 23.78
CA ARG A 506 -23.08 23.61 22.72
C ARG A 506 -23.28 22.15 23.09
N GLU A 507 -24.53 21.74 23.19
CA GLU A 507 -24.97 20.54 23.91
C GLU A 507 -24.27 19.23 23.47
N GLY A 508 -23.59 18.61 24.44
CA GLY A 508 -24.11 17.33 24.95
C GLY A 508 -23.73 16.03 24.24
N ARG A 509 -22.89 16.03 23.19
CA ARG A 509 -22.26 14.77 22.72
C ARG A 509 -20.79 14.71 23.13
N PRO A 510 -20.35 13.64 23.82
CA PRO A 510 -18.94 13.49 24.16
C PRO A 510 -18.11 13.40 22.88
N ARG A 511 -17.03 14.20 22.78
CA ARG A 511 -16.15 14.15 21.62
C ARG A 511 -15.50 12.76 21.56
N PRO A 512 -15.39 12.13 20.37
CA PRO A 512 -14.70 10.85 20.27
C PRO A 512 -13.23 11.02 20.67
N ARG A 513 -12.73 10.11 21.49
CA ARG A 513 -11.30 10.02 21.81
C ARG A 513 -10.56 9.59 20.56
N SER A 514 -9.55 10.36 20.16
CA SER A 514 -8.72 10.16 18.97
C SER A 514 -7.27 10.11 19.43
N ALA A 515 -6.60 9.00 19.16
CA ALA A 515 -5.22 8.79 19.60
C ALA A 515 -4.46 7.87 18.63
N VAL A 516 -3.14 7.98 18.62
CA VAL A 516 -2.22 7.02 18.02
C VAL A 516 -1.57 6.22 19.14
N LEU A 517 -1.72 4.91 19.06
CA LEU A 517 -1.05 3.92 19.89
C LEU A 517 0.24 3.48 19.18
N TYR A 518 1.30 3.23 19.94
CA TYR A 518 2.58 2.73 19.44
C TYR A 518 2.95 1.40 20.11
N ALA A 519 3.64 0.52 19.38
CA ALA A 519 4.06 -0.80 19.86
C ALA A 519 5.04 -0.76 21.05
N ASP A 520 5.67 0.39 21.31
CA ASP A 520 6.52 0.65 22.49
C ASP A 520 5.74 1.15 23.72
N GLY A 521 4.40 1.17 23.65
CA GLY A 521 3.52 1.60 24.73
C GLY A 521 3.22 3.10 24.77
N ARG A 522 3.81 3.91 23.88
CA ARG A 522 3.46 5.34 23.80
C ARG A 522 2.02 5.52 23.31
N VAL A 523 1.40 6.60 23.77
CA VAL A 523 0.09 7.10 23.32
C VAL A 523 0.24 8.58 22.97
N GLN A 524 -0.39 9.01 21.88
CA GLN A 524 -0.39 10.39 21.42
C GLN A 524 -1.82 10.80 21.02
N GLU A 525 -2.40 11.81 21.67
CA GLU A 525 -3.69 12.38 21.25
C GLU A 525 -3.57 13.14 19.91
N VAL A 526 -4.64 13.12 19.11
CA VAL A 526 -4.67 13.64 17.71
C VAL A 526 -5.98 14.33 17.37
#